data_AF-A0AA35R2Y4-F1
#
_entry.id   AF-A0AA35R2Y4-F1
#
_cell.length_a   1.000
_cell.length_b   1.000
_cell.length_c   1.000
_cell.angle_alpha   90.00
_cell.angle_beta   90.00
_cell.angle_gamma   90.00
#
_symmetry.space_group_name_H-M   'P 1'
#
loop_
_entity.id
_entity.type
_entity.pdbx_description
1 polymer ?
#
loop_
_entity_poly.entity_id
_entity_poly.type
_entity_poly.pdbx_seq_one_letter_code
_entity_poly.pdbx_strand_id
1 'polypeptide(L)'
;MVKAANVQLIGYEKIGGGYVTVMVRGDVGAVKAATDAGAEAAARVGEVVSVHVIPRPHVDVESVLPVQEQSDDNTLTIDIANDEATN
;
A
#
# COMPACT_ATOMS: atom_id res chain seq x y z
N MET A 1 5.84 4.98 6.72
CA MET A 1 4.86 3.89 6.99
C MET A 1 5.52 2.52 6.87
N VAL A 2 5.77 1.97 5.67
CA VAL A 2 6.34 0.60 5.50
C VAL A 2 7.73 0.37 6.09
N LYS A 3 8.53 1.44 6.29
CA LYS A 3 9.84 1.35 6.96
C LYS A 3 9.76 1.35 8.49
N ALA A 4 8.61 1.71 9.06
CA ALA A 4 8.44 1.87 10.50
C ALA A 4 7.84 0.62 11.16
N ALA A 5 7.00 -0.13 10.42
CA ALA A 5 6.40 -1.37 10.91
C ALA A 5 6.15 -2.32 9.74
N ASN A 6 5.94 -3.60 10.06
CA ASN A 6 5.56 -4.61 9.09
C ASN A 6 4.11 -4.42 8.65
N VAL A 7 3.91 -3.59 7.63
CA VAL A 7 2.61 -3.26 7.03
C VAL A 7 2.72 -3.28 5.51
N GLN A 8 1.63 -3.65 4.85
CA GLN A 8 1.53 -3.62 3.39
C GLN A 8 0.93 -2.28 2.94
N LEU A 9 1.55 -1.66 1.94
CA LEU A 9 0.97 -0.51 1.24
C LEU A 9 -0.09 -1.01 0.26
N ILE A 10 -1.31 -0.51 0.38
CA ILE A 10 -2.42 -0.90 -0.50
C ILE A 10 -2.55 0.04 -1.70
N GLY A 11 -2.16 1.30 -1.51
CA GLY A 11 -2.23 2.32 -2.54
C GLY A 11 -2.32 3.72 -1.95
N TYR A 12 -2.37 4.70 -2.85
CA TYR A 12 -2.64 6.09 -2.53
C TYR A 12 -3.77 6.60 -3.42
N GLU A 13 -4.70 7.33 -2.83
CA GLU A 13 -5.84 7.91 -3.53
C GLU A 13 -5.72 9.43 -3.56
N LYS A 14 -5.96 10.03 -4.73
CA LYS A 14 -5.91 11.47 -4.93
C LYS A 14 -7.34 11.99 -5.07
N ILE A 15 -7.88 12.53 -3.98
CA ILE A 15 -9.26 13.03 -3.94
C ILE A 15 -9.44 14.41 -4.62
N GLY A 16 -8.34 15.06 -5.01
CA GLY A 16 -8.33 16.40 -5.62
C GLY A 16 -8.04 17.52 -4.61
N GLY A 17 -7.88 18.76 -5.09
CA GLY A 17 -7.62 19.91 -4.21
C GLY A 17 -6.28 19.88 -3.47
N GLY A 18 -5.32 19.06 -3.91
CA GLY A 18 -4.02 18.87 -3.25
C GLY A 18 -4.02 17.82 -2.15
N TYR A 19 -5.14 17.14 -1.89
CA TYR A 19 -5.23 16.09 -0.88
C TYR A 19 -4.88 14.71 -1.43
N VAL A 20 -4.10 13.98 -0.64
CA VAL A 20 -3.68 12.60 -0.94
C VAL A 20 -3.88 11.76 0.32
N THR A 21 -4.54 10.62 0.17
CA THR A 21 -4.76 9.67 1.26
C THR A 21 -3.99 8.39 0.97
N VAL A 22 -3.21 7.91 1.94
CA VAL A 22 -2.45 6.66 1.83
C VAL A 22 -3.12 5.60 2.71
N MET A 23 -3.28 4.40 2.17
CA MET A 23 -3.90 3.28 2.87
C MET A 23 -2.89 2.16 3.09
N VAL A 24 -2.86 1.63 4.31
CA VAL A 24 -1.99 0.51 4.71
C VAL A 24 -2.80 -0.58 5.39
N ARG A 25 -2.32 -1.83 5.32
CA ARG A 25 -2.91 -3.00 5.96
C ARG A 25 -1.87 -3.75 6.80
N GLY A 26 -2.35 -4.45 7.82
CA GLY A 26 -1.55 -5.25 8.73
C GLY A 26 -2.25 -5.40 10.08
N ASP A 27 -1.54 -5.97 11.04
CA ASP A 27 -2.04 -6.09 12.42
C ASP A 27 -2.24 -4.69 13.04
N VAL A 28 -3.25 -4.56 13.90
CA VAL A 28 -3.63 -3.28 14.53
C VAL A 28 -2.44 -2.58 15.21
N GLY A 29 -1.56 -3.35 15.84
CA GLY A 29 -0.33 -2.82 16.48
C GLY A 29 0.67 -2.27 15.46
N ALA A 30 0.88 -2.99 14.35
CA ALA A 30 1.76 -2.56 13.28
C ALA A 30 1.20 -1.34 12.52
N VAL A 31 -0.11 -1.33 12.23
CA VAL A 31 -0.79 -0.22 11.56
C VAL A 31 -0.73 1.05 12.41
N LYS A 32 -0.92 0.95 13.74
CA LYS A 32 -0.81 2.11 14.63
C LYS A 32 0.59 2.74 14.60
N ALA A 33 1.63 1.92 14.77
CA ALA A 33 3.02 2.39 14.70
C ALA A 33 3.39 2.97 13.32
N ALA A 34 2.96 2.32 12.24
CA ALA A 34 3.20 2.81 10.88
C ALA A 34 2.55 4.18 10.64
N THR A 35 1.34 4.34 11.17
CA THR A 35 0.52 5.53 10.99
C THR A 35 1.06 6.71 11.80
N ASP A 36 1.48 6.49 13.05
CA ASP A 36 2.10 7.53 13.89
C ASP A 36 3.39 8.07 13.24
N ALA A 37 4.27 7.17 12.79
CA ALA A 37 5.48 7.55 12.07
C ALA A 37 5.19 8.23 10.71
N GLY A 38 4.09 7.84 10.05
CA GLY A 38 3.62 8.44 8.81
C GLY A 38 3.10 9.85 9.01
N ALA A 39 2.31 10.08 10.04
CA ALA A 39 1.74 11.39 10.38
C ALA A 39 2.86 12.38 10.72
N GLU A 40 3.85 11.98 11.51
CA GLU A 40 4.99 12.84 11.83
C GLU A 40 5.81 13.20 10.58
N ALA A 41 6.04 12.23 9.69
CA ALA A 41 6.75 12.48 8.44
C ALA A 41 5.96 13.39 7.49
N ALA A 42 4.65 13.19 7.38
CA ALA A 42 3.77 14.01 6.57
C ALA A 42 3.67 15.44 7.10
N ALA A 43 3.61 15.62 8.42
CA ALA A 43 3.57 16.93 9.08
C ALA A 43 4.82 17.78 8.82
N ARG A 44 5.97 17.16 8.51
CA ARG A 44 7.20 17.89 8.13
C ARG A 44 7.16 18.44 6.71
N VAL A 45 6.34 17.86 5.83
CA VAL A 45 6.30 18.20 4.40
C VAL A 45 5.04 19.00 4.06
N GLY A 46 3.95 18.81 4.82
CA GLY A 46 2.68 19.51 4.63
C GLY A 46 1.77 19.36 5.85
N GLU A 47 0.48 19.59 5.65
CA GLU A 47 -0.53 19.50 6.72
C GLU A 47 -1.18 18.12 6.76
N VAL A 48 -1.29 17.55 7.96
CA VAL A 48 -2.00 16.28 8.18
C VAL A 48 -3.43 16.59 8.61
N VAL A 49 -4.39 16.28 7.74
CA VAL A 49 -5.82 16.54 8.00
C VAL A 49 -6.42 15.54 8.98
N SER A 50 -6.17 14.25 8.77
CA SER A 50 -6.76 13.19 9.57
C SER A 50 -5.95 11.91 9.51
N VAL A 51 -5.99 11.18 10.60
CA VAL A 51 -5.32 9.90 10.80
C VAL A 51 -6.31 8.96 11.48
N HIS A 52 -6.52 7.77 10.90
CA HIS A 52 -7.47 6.81 11.43
C HIS A 52 -6.97 5.37 11.29
N VAL A 53 -7.22 4.57 12.33
CA VAL A 53 -6.91 3.15 12.36
C VAL A 53 -8.21 2.40 12.63
N ILE A 54 -8.52 1.43 11.77
CA ILE A 54 -9.71 0.58 11.87
C ILE A 54 -9.25 -0.83 12.27
N PRO A 55 -9.40 -1.25 13.53
CA PRO A 55 -8.87 -2.52 14.01
C PRO A 55 -9.51 -3.77 13.38
N ARG A 56 -10.80 -3.69 13.04
CA ARG A 56 -11.55 -4.75 12.36
C ARG A 56 -12.46 -4.13 11.31
N PRO A 57 -11.99 -3.94 10.07
CA PRO A 57 -12.87 -3.55 9.00
C PRO A 57 -13.91 -4.66 8.76
N HIS A 58 -15.13 -4.27 8.42
CA HIS A 58 -16.14 -5.22 7.98
C HIS A 58 -15.77 -5.73 6.58
N VAL A 59 -16.09 -6.98 6.26
CA VAL A 59 -15.73 -7.62 4.97
C VAL A 59 -16.20 -6.82 3.76
N ASP A 60 -17.38 -6.21 3.84
CA ASP A 60 -17.93 -5.38 2.77
C ASP A 60 -17.18 -4.06 2.54
N VAL A 61 -16.31 -3.65 3.47
CA VAL A 61 -15.48 -2.44 3.31
C VAL A 61 -14.29 -2.74 2.40
N GLU A 62 -13.83 -3.98 2.34
CA GLU A 62 -12.69 -4.37 1.50
C GLU A 62 -13.02 -4.33 0.01
N SER A 63 -14.26 -4.62 -0.38
CA SER A 63 -14.71 -4.59 -1.78
C SER A 63 -14.95 -3.17 -2.32
N VAL A 64 -15.15 -2.20 -1.43
CA VAL A 64 -15.46 -0.81 -1.78
C VAL A 64 -14.21 0.09 -1.76
N LEU A 65 -13.20 -0.27 -0.97
CA LEU A 65 -11.95 0.46 -0.93
C LEU A 65 -11.07 0.14 -2.16
N PRO A 66 -10.39 1.13 -2.74
CA PRO A 66 -9.45 0.87 -3.84
C PRO A 66 -8.25 0.11 -3.29
N VAL A 67 -8.27 -1.22 -3.47
CA VAL A 67 -7.11 -2.10 -3.29
C VAL A 67 -6.43 -2.14 -4.65
N GLN A 68 -5.37 -1.35 -4.85
CA GLN A 68 -4.57 -1.55 -6.04
C GLN A 68 -3.76 -2.82 -5.79
N GLU A 69 -4.20 -3.94 -6.38
CA GLU A 69 -3.31 -5.06 -6.63
C GLU A 69 -2.15 -4.51 -7.45
N GLN A 70 -1.02 -4.33 -6.78
CA GLN A 70 0.23 -4.02 -7.42
C GLN A 70 0.53 -5.25 -8.29
N SER A 71 0.33 -5.12 -9.61
CA SER A 71 0.82 -6.10 -10.56
C SER A 71 2.33 -6.15 -10.39
N ASP A 72 2.81 -7.19 -9.72
CA ASP A 72 4.21 -7.56 -9.68
C ASP A 72 4.65 -7.95 -11.10
N ASP A 73 4.92 -6.94 -11.94
CA ASP A 73 5.75 -7.08 -13.13
C ASP A 73 7.19 -7.32 -12.68
N ASN A 74 7.44 -8.50 -12.13
CA ASN A 74 8.79 -9.04 -11.96
C ASN A 74 8.89 -10.49 -12.43
N THR A 75 8.06 -10.89 -13.38
CA THR A 75 8.28 -12.12 -14.16
C THR A 75 8.95 -11.74 -15.48
N LEU A 76 10.18 -11.24 -15.42
CA LEU A 76 11.11 -11.31 -16.56
C LEU A 76 11.59 -12.76 -16.68
N THR A 77 10.67 -13.66 -17.07
CA THR A 77 11.06 -14.94 -17.66
C THR A 77 11.48 -14.62 -19.08
N ILE A 78 12.79 -14.49 -19.24
CA ILE A 78 13.42 -14.50 -20.54
C ILE A 78 13.30 -15.94 -21.03
N ASP A 79 12.27 -16.25 -21.83
CA ASP A 79 12.12 -17.50 -22.58
C ASP A 79 13.17 -17.56 -23.72
N ILE A 80 14.46 -17.51 -23.37
CA ILE A 80 15.55 -17.87 -24.27
C ILE A 80 15.83 -19.37 -24.07
N ALA A 81 15.83 -20.09 -25.18
CA ALA A 81 16.16 -21.51 -25.36
C ALA A 81 14.98 -22.49 -25.33
N ASN A 82 14.14 -22.46 -26.37
CA ASN A 82 13.60 -23.71 -26.90
C ASN A 82 13.62 -23.77 -28.44
N ASP A 83 14.67 -23.22 -29.03
CA ASP A 83 15.03 -23.39 -30.43
C ASP A 83 16.40 -24.07 -30.50
N GLU A 84 16.44 -25.39 -30.22
CA GLU A 84 17.49 -26.33 -30.66
C GLU A 84 17.21 -27.74 -30.12
N ALA A 85 16.35 -28.49 -30.81
CA ALA A 85 16.38 -29.96 -30.86
C ALA A 85 15.35 -30.49 -31.88
N THR A 86 15.47 -30.08 -33.14
CA THR A 86 14.94 -30.87 -34.26
C THR A 86 16.05 -31.82 -34.69
N ASN A 87 15.82 -33.13 -34.53
CA ASN A 87 16.50 -34.15 -35.32
C ASN A 87 15.63 -34.47 -36.53
#